data_AF-K1SPU6-F1
#
_entry.id   AF-K1SPU6-F1
#
_cell.length_a   1.000
_cell.length_b   1.000
_cell.length_c   1.000
_cell.angle_alpha   90.00
_cell.angle_beta   90.00
_cell.angle_gamma   90.00
#
_symmetry.space_group_name_H-M   'P 1'
#
loop_
_entity.id
_entity.type
_entity.pdbx_description
1 polymer ?
#
loop_
_entity_poly.entity_id
_entity_poly.type
_entity_poly.pdbx_seq_one_letter_code
_entity_poly.pdbx_strand_id
1 'polypeptide(L)'
;DAVRGFEALTAFARDDAEAAREIIRTFVAENEAHAETLRRAALAGDAVALRAIAHKMVPIYTLLGEEELAAALRRLERSEGSADGALRSAALGVAERVGEIVRAAKKEYLCDR
;
A
#
# COMPACT_ATOMS: atom_id res chain seq x y z
N ASP A 1 7.57 1.52 13.11
CA ASP A 1 6.84 2.67 13.67
C ASP A 1 6.24 3.43 12.50
N ALA A 2 4.95 3.24 12.20
CA ALA A 2 4.33 3.73 10.97
C ALA A 2 4.45 5.25 10.79
N VAL A 3 4.63 5.98 11.91
CA VAL A 3 4.87 7.43 11.96
C VAL A 3 6.12 7.83 11.18
N ARG A 4 7.21 7.05 11.25
CA ARG A 4 8.46 7.35 10.52
C ARG A 4 8.31 7.20 9.00
N GLY A 5 7.40 6.34 8.54
CA GLY A 5 7.17 6.14 7.12
C GLY A 5 6.51 7.36 6.48
N PHE A 6 5.51 7.95 7.13
CA PHE A 6 4.79 9.11 6.59
C PHE A 6 5.65 10.37 6.54
N GLU A 7 6.60 10.54 7.48
CA GLU A 7 7.61 11.59 7.40
C GLU A 7 8.41 11.54 6.09
N ALA A 8 8.70 10.34 5.55
CA ALA A 8 9.38 10.20 4.27
C ALA A 8 8.52 10.67 3.08
N LEU A 9 7.18 10.54 3.17
CA LEU A 9 6.26 11.08 2.15
C LEU A 9 6.17 12.59 2.24
N THR A 10 6.14 13.14 3.45
CA THR A 10 5.96 14.57 3.69
C THR A 10 7.26 15.35 3.73
N ALA A 11 8.43 14.70 3.63
CA ALA A 11 9.74 15.35 3.66
C ALA A 11 9.88 16.47 2.61
N PHE A 12 9.20 16.33 1.47
CA PHE A 12 9.18 17.34 0.41
C PHE A 12 8.29 18.56 0.74
N ALA A 13 7.32 18.42 1.63
CA ALA A 13 6.45 19.50 2.09
C ALA A 13 7.14 20.43 3.12
N ARG A 14 8.29 20.02 3.69
CA ARG A 14 9.00 20.75 4.75
C ARG A 14 8.03 21.13 5.89
N ASP A 15 7.84 22.43 6.14
CA ASP A 15 6.96 22.97 7.20
C ASP A 15 5.54 23.32 6.70
N ASP A 16 5.21 22.99 5.45
CA ASP A 16 3.87 23.22 4.89
C ASP A 16 2.93 22.07 5.27
N ALA A 17 2.18 22.30 6.36
CA ALA A 17 1.20 21.34 6.88
C ALA A 17 0.05 21.08 5.89
N GLU A 18 -0.30 22.02 5.03
CA GLU A 18 -1.36 21.84 4.02
C GLU A 18 -0.86 20.96 2.89
N ALA A 19 0.35 21.22 2.37
CA ALA A 19 0.98 20.38 1.36
C ALA A 19 1.20 18.94 1.88
N ALA A 20 1.62 18.78 3.14
CA ALA A 20 1.73 17.47 3.77
C ALA A 20 0.38 16.73 3.81
N ARG A 21 -0.71 17.43 4.16
CA ARG A 21 -2.07 16.86 4.16
C ARG A 21 -2.52 16.45 2.76
N GLU A 22 -2.25 17.23 1.72
CA GLU A 22 -2.60 16.85 0.34
C GLU A 22 -1.82 15.62 -0.16
N ILE A 23 -0.53 15.53 0.16
CA ILE A 23 0.29 14.34 -0.14
C ILE A 23 -0.31 13.11 0.53
N ILE A 24 -0.63 13.20 1.83
CA ILE A 24 -1.22 12.09 2.57
C ILE A 24 -2.61 11.74 2.05
N ARG A 25 -3.44 12.73 1.68
CA ARG A 25 -4.76 12.50 1.08
C ARG A 25 -4.66 11.72 -0.23
N THR A 26 -3.71 12.08 -1.08
CA THR A 26 -3.45 11.37 -2.35
C THR A 26 -2.97 9.95 -2.07
N PHE A 27 -1.98 9.79 -1.19
CA PHE A 27 -1.47 8.48 -0.78
C PHE A 27 -2.60 7.57 -0.29
N VAL A 28 -3.47 8.10 0.58
CA VAL A 28 -4.63 7.39 1.14
C VAL A 28 -5.58 6.95 0.02
N ALA A 29 -6.00 7.87 -0.84
CA ALA A 29 -6.97 7.57 -1.89
C ALA A 29 -6.44 6.51 -2.87
N GLU A 30 -5.18 6.63 -3.29
CA GLU A 30 -4.53 5.67 -4.18
C GLU A 30 -4.40 4.30 -3.53
N ASN A 31 -3.95 4.23 -2.27
CA ASN A 31 -3.71 2.95 -1.61
C ASN A 31 -5.00 2.24 -1.18
N GLU A 32 -6.11 2.96 -0.95
CA GLU A 32 -7.43 2.32 -0.82
C GLU A 32 -7.86 1.66 -2.12
N ALA A 33 -7.71 2.35 -3.25
CA ALA A 33 -8.02 1.80 -4.56
C ALA A 33 -7.12 0.60 -4.89
N HIS A 34 -5.84 0.65 -4.51
CA HIS A 34 -4.90 -0.45 -4.72
C HIS A 34 -5.20 -1.67 -3.83
N ALA A 35 -5.55 -1.47 -2.55
CA ALA A 35 -5.96 -2.55 -1.66
C ALA A 35 -7.20 -3.28 -2.18
N GLU A 36 -8.19 -2.53 -2.64
CA GLU A 36 -9.41 -3.10 -3.23
C GLU A 36 -9.10 -3.85 -4.54
N THR A 37 -8.20 -3.31 -5.36
CA THR A 37 -7.74 -3.98 -6.59
C THR A 37 -7.02 -5.29 -6.28
N LEU A 38 -6.10 -5.30 -5.32
CA LEU A 38 -5.42 -6.50 -4.82
C LEU A 38 -6.43 -7.55 -4.37
N ARG A 39 -7.42 -7.14 -3.57
CA ARG A 39 -8.47 -8.03 -3.07
C ARG A 39 -9.27 -8.65 -4.21
N ARG A 40 -9.76 -7.85 -5.16
CA ARG A 40 -10.53 -8.35 -6.31
C ARG A 40 -9.71 -9.30 -7.18
N ALA A 41 -8.47 -8.93 -7.52
CA ALA A 41 -7.58 -9.77 -8.31
C ALA A 41 -7.30 -11.11 -7.61
N ALA A 42 -7.07 -11.09 -6.29
CA ALA A 42 -6.89 -12.30 -5.50
C ALA A 42 -8.13 -13.22 -5.52
N LEU A 43 -9.34 -12.65 -5.41
CA LEU A 43 -10.59 -13.41 -5.45
C LEU A 43 -10.90 -13.96 -6.84
N ALA A 44 -10.55 -13.22 -7.89
CA ALA A 44 -10.73 -13.62 -9.29
C ALA A 44 -9.65 -14.59 -9.79
N GLY A 45 -8.57 -14.78 -9.03
CA GLY A 45 -7.41 -15.57 -9.46
C GLY A 45 -6.55 -14.89 -10.52
N ASP A 46 -6.68 -13.57 -10.68
CA ASP A 46 -6.00 -12.78 -11.71
C ASP A 46 -4.57 -12.43 -11.30
N ALA A 47 -3.64 -13.34 -11.58
CA ALA A 47 -2.22 -13.16 -11.29
C ALA A 47 -1.58 -11.99 -12.08
N VAL A 48 -2.11 -11.67 -13.26
CA VAL A 48 -1.60 -10.55 -14.09
C VAL A 48 -1.92 -9.23 -13.41
N ALA A 49 -3.16 -9.05 -12.95
CA ALA A 49 -3.55 -7.88 -12.18
C ALA A 49 -2.80 -7.78 -10.84
N LEU A 50 -2.63 -8.90 -10.13
CA LEU A 50 -1.84 -8.95 -8.89
C LEU A 50 -0.40 -8.48 -9.10
N ARG A 51 0.26 -8.94 -10.16
CA ARG A 51 1.63 -8.52 -10.47
C ARG A 51 1.70 -7.03 -10.83
N ALA A 52 0.77 -6.57 -11.67
CA ALA A 52 0.74 -5.17 -12.11
C ALA A 52 0.52 -4.21 -10.94
N ILE A 53 -0.39 -4.53 -10.01
CA ILE A 53 -0.64 -3.68 -8.85
C ILE A 53 0.50 -3.79 -7.83
N ALA A 54 1.06 -4.98 -7.62
CA ALA A 54 2.19 -5.16 -6.71
C ALA A 54 3.41 -4.35 -7.16
N HIS A 55 3.75 -4.37 -8.45
CA HIS A 55 4.84 -3.57 -9.03
C HIS A 55 4.69 -2.07 -8.72
N LYS A 56 3.47 -1.53 -8.81
CA LYS A 56 3.18 -0.12 -8.49
C LYS A 56 3.35 0.21 -7.01
N MET A 57 3.03 -0.74 -6.14
CA MET A 57 3.05 -0.53 -4.69
C MET A 57 4.42 -0.78 -4.05
N VAL A 58 5.29 -1.62 -4.63
CA VAL A 58 6.62 -1.90 -4.05
C VAL A 58 7.42 -0.62 -3.74
N PRO A 59 7.53 0.38 -4.65
CA PRO A 59 8.33 1.58 -4.38
C PRO A 59 7.81 2.39 -3.18
N ILE A 60 6.50 2.63 -3.10
CA ILE A 60 5.93 3.46 -2.02
C ILE A 60 6.09 2.80 -0.66
N TYR A 61 5.89 1.48 -0.55
CA TYR A 61 6.07 0.78 0.72
C TYR A 61 7.54 0.58 1.11
N THR A 62 8.45 0.57 0.14
CA THR A 62 9.90 0.64 0.42
C THR A 62 10.26 2.02 0.97
N LEU A 63 9.72 3.10 0.38
CA LEU A 63 9.95 4.47 0.87
C LEU A 63 9.42 4.67 2.30
N LEU A 64 8.27 4.06 2.62
CA LEU A 64 7.69 4.06 3.96
C LEU A 64 8.49 3.23 4.99
N GLY A 65 9.50 2.45 4.56
CA GLY A 65 10.25 1.53 5.42
C GLY A 65 9.46 0.29 5.85
N GLU A 66 8.36 -0.04 5.17
CA GLU A 66 7.55 -1.23 5.43
C GLU A 66 8.16 -2.44 4.69
N GLU A 67 9.36 -2.85 5.10
CA GLU A 67 10.17 -3.86 4.41
C GLU A 67 9.47 -5.22 4.26
N GLU A 68 8.75 -5.68 5.28
CA GLU A 68 8.01 -6.95 5.22
C GLU A 68 6.88 -6.90 4.18
N LEU A 69 6.15 -5.78 4.14
CA LEU A 69 5.08 -5.56 3.17
C LEU A 69 5.65 -5.41 1.75
N ALA A 70 6.74 -4.66 1.60
CA ALA A 70 7.45 -4.54 0.33
C ALA A 70 7.98 -5.89 -0.16
N ALA A 71 8.50 -6.74 0.74
CA ALA A 71 8.93 -8.09 0.41
C ALA A 71 7.75 -8.99 -0.02
N ALA A 72 6.59 -8.89 0.64
CA ALA A 72 5.39 -9.60 0.24
C ALA A 72 4.88 -9.16 -1.13
N LEU A 73 4.83 -7.85 -1.40
CA LEU A 73 4.49 -7.29 -2.71
C LEU A 73 5.45 -7.76 -3.81
N ARG A 74 6.77 -7.77 -3.55
CA ARG A 74 7.78 -8.32 -4.48
C ARG A 74 7.57 -9.80 -4.79
N ARG A 75 7.02 -10.59 -3.86
CA ARG A 75 6.67 -12.00 -4.12
C ARG A 75 5.45 -12.11 -5.02
N LEU A 76 4.44 -11.27 -4.83
CA LEU A 76 3.28 -11.19 -5.73
C LEU A 76 3.70 -10.73 -7.12
N GLU A 77 4.58 -9.73 -7.20
CA GLU A 77 5.15 -9.21 -8.45
C GLU A 77 5.92 -10.28 -9.24
N ARG A 78 6.65 -11.17 -8.57
CA ARG A 78 7.39 -12.26 -9.23
C ARG A 78 6.56 -13.52 -9.47
N SER A 79 5.27 -13.52 -9.12
CA SER A 79 4.44 -14.70 -9.33
C SER A 79 4.16 -14.94 -10.82
N GLU A 80 4.19 -16.21 -11.19
CA GLU A 80 3.95 -16.69 -12.55
C GLU A 80 2.78 -17.70 -12.52
N GLY A 81 2.03 -17.79 -13.61
CA GLY A 81 0.89 -18.71 -13.72
C GLY A 81 -0.37 -18.23 -13.02
N SER A 82 -1.22 -19.16 -12.56
CA SER A 82 -2.47 -18.88 -11.85
C SER A 82 -2.21 -18.59 -10.38
N ALA A 83 -2.99 -17.69 -9.77
CA ALA A 83 -2.96 -17.48 -8.33
C ALA A 83 -3.41 -18.76 -7.60
N ASP A 84 -2.47 -19.49 -7.03
CA ASP A 84 -2.78 -20.61 -6.14
C ASP A 84 -3.34 -20.10 -4.79
N GLY A 85 -3.78 -21.03 -3.94
CA GLY A 85 -4.36 -20.68 -2.64
C GLY A 85 -3.39 -19.90 -1.73
N ALA A 86 -2.09 -20.12 -1.85
CA ALA A 86 -1.07 -19.43 -1.07
C ALA A 86 -0.87 -18.00 -1.56
N LEU A 87 -0.79 -17.80 -2.88
CA LEU A 87 -0.70 -16.47 -3.50
C LEU A 87 -1.93 -15.62 -3.18
N ARG A 88 -3.13 -16.23 -3.26
CA ARG A 88 -4.38 -15.57 -2.89
C ARG A 88 -4.38 -15.14 -1.43
N SER A 89 -3.99 -16.04 -0.51
CA SER A 89 -3.90 -15.72 0.92
C SER A 89 -2.91 -14.57 1.18
N ALA A 90 -1.73 -14.63 0.54
CA ALA A 90 -0.73 -13.58 0.64
C ALA A 90 -1.24 -12.22 0.11
N ALA A 91 -1.92 -12.20 -1.04
CA ALA A 91 -2.48 -10.98 -1.60
C ALA A 91 -3.58 -10.37 -0.71
N LEU A 92 -4.42 -11.20 -0.09
CA LEU A 92 -5.42 -10.74 0.87
C LEU A 92 -4.79 -10.17 2.14
N GLY A 93 -3.75 -10.82 2.68
CA GLY A 93 -3.01 -10.29 3.84
C GLY A 93 -2.30 -8.97 3.54
N VAL A 94 -1.72 -8.84 2.33
CA VAL A 94 -1.14 -7.56 1.86
C VAL A 94 -2.22 -6.48 1.79
N ALA A 95 -3.38 -6.77 1.20
CA ALA A 95 -4.48 -5.80 1.10
C ALA A 95 -5.00 -5.36 2.48
N GLU A 96 -5.10 -6.28 3.44
CA GLU A 96 -5.46 -5.97 4.82
C GLU A 96 -4.44 -5.04 5.48
N ARG A 97 -3.15 -5.38 5.37
CA ARG A 97 -2.05 -4.58 5.94
C ARG A 97 -1.99 -3.17 5.35
N VAL A 98 -2.16 -3.05 4.04
CA VAL A 98 -2.29 -1.76 3.35
C VAL A 98 -3.44 -0.96 3.95
N GLY A 99 -4.60 -1.59 4.16
CA GLY A 99 -5.77 -0.95 4.76
C GLY A 99 -5.52 -0.46 6.19
N GLU A 100 -4.72 -1.17 6.99
CA GLU A 100 -4.31 -0.71 8.32
C GLU A 100 -3.42 0.54 8.26
N ILE A 101 -2.43 0.55 7.35
CA ILE A 101 -1.53 1.68 7.15
C ILE A 101 -2.31 2.91 6.68
N VAL A 102 -3.25 2.74 5.75
CA VAL A 102 -4.11 3.83 5.28
C VAL A 102 -5.00 4.35 6.42
N ARG A 103 -5.59 3.47 7.24
CA ARG A 103 -6.38 3.88 8.41
C ARG A 103 -5.53 4.67 9.42
N ALA A 104 -4.28 4.26 9.64
CA ALA A 104 -3.34 4.98 10.49
C ALA A 104 -3.01 6.38 9.92
N ALA A 105 -2.73 6.47 8.61
CA ALA A 105 -2.47 7.72 7.92
C ALA A 105 -3.65 8.70 8.04
N LYS A 106 -4.88 8.22 7.83
CA LYS A 106 -6.10 9.01 7.99
C LYS A 106 -6.23 9.57 9.41
N LYS A 107 -6.04 8.72 10.41
CA LYS A 107 -6.16 9.11 11.83
C LYS A 107 -5.15 10.18 12.22
N GLU A 108 -3.92 10.07 11.74
CA GLU A 108 -2.83 10.96 12.14
C GLU A 108 -2.86 12.31 11.41
N TYR A 109 -3.15 12.33 10.11
CA TYR A 109 -2.99 13.53 9.27
C TYR A 109 -4.30 14.14 8.77
N LEU A 110 -5.39 13.37 8.72
CA LEU A 110 -6.64 13.80 8.06
C LEU A 110 -7.84 13.89 9.01
N CYS A 111 -7.78 13.31 10.21
CA CYS A 111 -8.74 13.63 11.25
C CYS A 111 -8.43 15.02 11.81
N ASP A 112 -9.42 15.91 11.80
CA ASP A 112 -9.34 17.18 12.52
C ASP A 112 -9.14 16.88 14.02
N ARG A 113 -8.08 17.45 14.59
CA ARG A 113 -7.91 17.51 16.05
C ARG A 113 -8.72 18.64 16.63
#